data_AF-A0A9D7UM06-F1
#
_entry.id   AF-A0A9D7UM06-F1
#
_cell.length_a   1.000
_cell.length_b   1.000
_cell.length_c   1.000
_cell.angle_alpha   90.00
_cell.angle_beta   90.00
_cell.angle_gamma   90.00
#
_symmetry.space_group_name_H-M   'P 1'
#
loop_
_entity.id
_entity.type
_entity.pdbx_description
1 polymer ?
#
loop_
_entity_poly.entity_id
_entity_poly.type
_entity_poly.pdbx_seq_one_letter_code
_entity_poly.pdbx_strand_id
1 'polypeptide(L)'
;MSFFKDVSLRSAGTDLLGFLRTSGSHSPWLFLAACVPTAIIIYTFYLDTLEKAKPPPREIIYVESWPLTRSLEESKAFIAERQKLKDQMIAREKEAYKAFGRAVGMDVDRIEREAEAERAAQKNRQTPPAGATK
;
A
#
# COMPACT_ATOMS: atom_id res chain seq x y z
N MET A 1 15.39 15.99 40.41
CA MET A 1 14.60 16.32 39.21
C MET A 1 13.11 16.35 39.58
N SER A 2 12.63 17.47 40.15
CA SER A 2 11.26 17.61 40.67
C SER A 2 10.46 18.54 39.75
N PHE A 3 10.24 18.11 38.50
CA PHE A 3 9.58 18.95 37.49
C PHE A 3 8.04 18.91 37.61
N PHE A 4 7.49 17.86 38.24
CA PHE A 4 6.04 17.62 38.32
C PHE A 4 5.41 17.95 39.68
N LYS A 5 6.19 18.43 40.66
CA LYS A 5 5.68 18.71 42.02
C LYS A 5 4.88 20.01 42.10
N ASP A 6 5.12 20.93 41.19
CA ASP A 6 4.47 22.24 41.12
C ASP A 6 3.43 22.35 40.00
N VAL A 7 3.26 21.28 39.20
CA VAL A 7 2.25 21.23 38.13
C VAL A 7 0.90 20.86 38.77
N SER A 8 0.17 21.88 39.23
CA SER A 8 -1.18 21.67 39.73
C SER A 8 -2.21 21.86 38.62
N LEU A 9 -2.88 20.77 38.24
CA LEU A 9 -3.97 20.74 37.24
C LEU A 9 -5.07 21.78 37.54
N ARG A 10 -5.28 22.06 38.83
CA ARG A 10 -6.29 23.01 39.30
C ARG A 10 -5.89 24.46 39.00
N SER A 11 -4.62 24.82 39.14
CA SER A 11 -4.11 26.17 38.80
C SER A 11 -4.09 26.40 37.29
N ALA A 12 -3.70 25.37 36.51
CA ALA A 12 -3.69 25.43 35.05
C ALA A 12 -5.11 25.65 34.49
N GLY A 13 -6.13 25.01 35.07
CA GLY A 13 -7.53 25.23 34.68
C GLY A 13 -8.02 26.65 34.98
N THR A 14 -7.67 27.22 36.14
CA THR A 14 -8.02 28.61 36.47
C THR A 14 -7.32 29.63 35.58
N ASP A 15 -6.07 29.35 35.18
CA ASP A 15 -5.30 30.19 34.28
C ASP A 15 -5.88 30.16 32.85
N LEU A 16 -6.25 28.98 32.34
CA LEU A 16 -6.93 28.82 31.05
C LEU A 16 -8.28 29.55 31.02
N LEU A 17 -9.07 29.44 32.10
CA LEU A 17 -10.33 30.16 32.24
C LEU A 17 -10.12 31.67 32.29
N GLY A 18 -9.06 32.13 32.97
CA GLY A 18 -8.65 33.53 33.00
C GLY A 18 -8.27 34.05 31.61
N PHE A 19 -7.46 33.28 30.87
CA PHE A 19 -7.05 33.59 29.50
C PHE A 19 -8.24 33.69 28.55
N LEU A 20 -9.17 32.71 28.58
CA LEU A 20 -10.38 32.72 27.74
C LEU A 20 -11.33 33.88 28.06
N ARG A 21 -11.30 34.39 29.29
CA ARG A 21 -12.14 35.52 29.75
C ARG A 21 -11.48 36.88 29.48
N THR A 22 -10.19 36.91 29.16
CA THR A 22 -9.43 38.13 28.88
C THR A 22 -9.63 38.54 27.42
N SER A 23 -10.47 39.55 27.17
CA SER A 23 -10.67 40.14 25.83
C SER A 23 -9.63 41.22 25.53
N GLY A 24 -8.34 40.84 25.49
CA GLY A 24 -7.24 41.73 25.07
C GLY A 24 -6.95 41.67 23.57
N SER A 25 -5.92 42.40 23.11
CA SER A 25 -5.50 42.58 21.68
C SER A 25 -5.33 41.28 20.87
N HIS A 26 -5.21 40.12 21.53
CA HIS A 26 -5.05 38.81 20.89
C HIS A 26 -6.32 38.00 21.14
N SER A 27 -7.00 37.60 20.06
CA SER A 27 -8.29 36.89 20.16
C SER A 27 -8.07 35.46 20.68
N PRO A 28 -8.82 35.01 21.72
CA PRO A 28 -8.79 33.62 22.21
C PRO A 28 -9.17 32.60 21.13
N TRP A 29 -9.77 33.06 20.03
CA TRP A 29 -10.05 32.26 18.84
C TRP A 29 -8.78 31.73 18.15
N LEU A 30 -7.68 32.49 18.14
CA LEU A 30 -6.43 32.06 17.51
C LEU A 30 -5.80 30.87 18.25
N PHE A 31 -5.91 30.88 19.58
CA PHE A 31 -5.48 29.74 20.41
C PHE A 31 -6.31 28.49 20.11
N LEU A 32 -7.64 28.63 20.06
CA LEU A 32 -8.52 27.51 19.69
C LEU A 32 -8.23 27.00 18.27
N ALA A 33 -8.01 27.90 17.31
CA ALA A 33 -7.67 27.55 15.94
C ALA A 33 -6.34 26.77 15.85
N ALA A 34 -5.37 27.06 16.71
CA ALA A 34 -4.12 26.31 16.79
C ALA A 34 -4.27 24.91 17.41
N CYS A 35 -5.23 24.74 18.33
CA CYS A 35 -5.52 23.43 18.94
C CYS A 35 -6.26 22.47 18.00
N VAL A 36 -7.06 22.99 17.06
CA VAL A 36 -7.92 22.18 16.18
C VAL A 36 -7.14 21.17 15.32
N PRO A 37 -6.08 21.54 14.57
CA PRO A 37 -5.32 20.57 13.76
C PRO A 37 -4.71 19.45 14.61
N THR A 38 -4.15 19.80 15.76
CA THR A 38 -3.53 18.84 16.69
C THR A 38 -4.57 17.86 17.25
N ALA A 39 -5.75 18.36 17.63
CA ALA A 39 -6.85 17.53 18.11
C ALA A 39 -7.36 16.58 17.00
N ILE A 40 -7.48 17.06 15.76
CA ILE A 40 -7.87 16.24 14.61
C ILE A 40 -6.87 15.12 14.39
N ILE A 41 -5.57 15.41 14.36
CA ILE A 41 -4.53 14.40 14.15
C ILE A 41 -4.62 13.30 15.23
N ILE A 42 -4.67 13.69 16.52
CA ILE A 42 -4.79 12.75 17.63
C ILE A 42 -6.07 11.91 17.50
N TYR A 43 -7.20 12.54 17.14
CA TYR A 43 -8.47 11.86 16.97
C TYR A 43 -8.45 10.86 15.82
N THR A 44 -7.87 11.22 14.67
CA THR A 44 -7.75 10.31 13.51
C THR A 44 -6.89 9.09 13.84
N PHE A 45 -5.79 9.26 14.57
CA PHE A 45 -5.00 8.13 15.06
C PHE A 45 -5.78 7.26 16.03
N TYR A 46 -6.55 7.87 16.95
CA TYR A 46 -7.39 7.11 17.86
C TYR A 46 -8.40 6.24 17.11
N LEU A 47 -9.09 6.78 16.09
CA LEU A 47 -9.99 6.00 15.25
C LEU A 47 -9.27 4.87 14.49
N ASP A 48 -8.09 5.16 13.92
CA ASP A 48 -7.27 4.16 13.21
C ASP A 48 -6.87 3.00 14.14
N THR A 49 -6.56 3.28 15.42
CA THR A 49 -6.26 2.22 16.39
C THR A 49 -7.47 1.33 16.68
N LEU A 50 -8.69 1.87 16.72
CA LEU A 50 -9.90 1.05 16.96
C LEU A 50 -10.17 0.07 15.82
N GLU A 51 -9.87 0.47 14.58
CA GLU A 51 -10.10 -0.35 13.39
C GLU A 51 -8.94 -1.31 13.13
N LYS A 52 -7.69 -0.85 13.28
CA LYS A 52 -6.49 -1.59 12.83
C LYS A 52 -5.69 -2.27 13.93
N ALA A 53 -6.00 -2.04 15.22
CA ALA A 53 -5.30 -2.74 16.31
C ALA A 53 -5.73 -4.20 16.46
N LYS A 54 -6.76 -4.66 15.73
CA LYS A 54 -7.11 -6.08 15.68
C LYS A 54 -6.12 -6.79 14.74
N PRO A 55 -5.28 -7.71 15.23
CA PRO A 55 -4.42 -8.48 14.35
C PRO A 55 -5.30 -9.18 13.31
N PRO A 56 -4.92 -9.16 12.01
CA PRO A 56 -5.71 -9.83 10.99
C PRO A 56 -5.89 -11.30 11.40
N PRO A 57 -7.09 -11.86 11.23
CA PRO A 57 -7.31 -13.26 11.54
C PRO A 57 -6.28 -14.08 10.78
N ARG A 58 -5.60 -14.99 11.50
CA ARG A 58 -4.61 -15.90 10.90
C ARG A 58 -5.22 -16.59 9.68
N GLU A 59 -4.71 -16.26 8.50
CA GLU A 59 -5.10 -16.95 7.28
C GLU A 59 -4.48 -18.34 7.30
N ILE A 60 -5.32 -19.36 7.53
CA ILE A 60 -4.89 -20.75 7.40
C ILE A 60 -4.93 -21.06 5.90
N ILE A 61 -3.78 -20.90 5.24
CA ILE A 61 -3.62 -21.25 3.84
C ILE A 61 -3.47 -22.76 3.76
N TYR A 62 -4.53 -23.44 3.34
CA TYR A 62 -4.48 -24.87 3.03
C TYR A 62 -3.75 -25.06 1.71
N VAL A 63 -2.58 -25.70 1.77
CA VAL A 63 -1.85 -26.12 0.58
C VAL A 63 -2.14 -27.60 0.38
N GLU A 64 -2.79 -27.94 -0.73
CA GLU A 64 -2.96 -29.33 -1.13
C GLU A 64 -1.59 -29.91 -1.49
N SER A 65 -1.15 -30.89 -0.70
CA SER A 65 0.07 -31.65 -0.98
C SER A 65 -0.22 -32.76 -1.97
N TRP A 66 0.60 -32.87 -3.02
CA TRP A 66 0.46 -33.90 -4.03
C TRP A 66 0.74 -35.31 -3.46
N PRO A 67 -0.04 -36.33 -3.85
CA PRO A 67 0.26 -37.71 -3.49
C PRO A 67 1.57 -38.17 -4.18
N LEU A 68 2.42 -38.91 -3.46
CA LEU A 68 3.68 -39.44 -4.00
C LEU A 68 3.48 -40.41 -5.18
N THR A 69 2.27 -40.95 -5.35
CA THR A 69 1.93 -41.92 -6.40
C THR A 69 1.49 -41.30 -7.72
N ARG A 70 1.48 -39.96 -7.82
CA ARG A 70 1.06 -39.26 -9.04
C ARG A 70 1.99 -39.59 -10.21
N SER A 71 1.41 -39.89 -11.38
CA SER A 71 2.19 -40.14 -12.59
C SER A 71 2.75 -38.85 -13.20
N LEU A 72 3.84 -38.97 -13.97
CA LEU A 72 4.45 -37.82 -14.66
C LEU A 72 3.52 -37.19 -15.70
N GLU A 73 2.67 -37.99 -16.37
CA GLU A 73 1.74 -37.49 -17.38
C GLU A 73 0.59 -36.68 -16.75
N GLU A 74 0.03 -37.19 -15.65
CA GLU A 74 -1.00 -36.48 -14.89
C GLU A 74 -0.47 -35.15 -14.33
N SER A 75 0.80 -35.13 -13.93
CA SER A 75 1.48 -33.91 -13.48
C SER A 75 1.61 -32.88 -14.60
N LYS A 76 2.03 -33.30 -15.80
CA LYS A 76 2.16 -32.40 -16.97
C LYS A 76 0.82 -31.83 -17.41
N ALA A 77 -0.23 -32.66 -17.46
CA ALA A 77 -1.57 -32.23 -17.84
C ALA A 77 -2.11 -31.16 -16.88
N PHE A 78 -1.95 -31.38 -15.56
CA PHE A 78 -2.39 -30.42 -14.55
C PHE A 78 -1.58 -29.12 -14.58
N ILE A 79 -0.26 -29.20 -14.79
CA ILE A 79 0.58 -27.99 -14.95
C ILE A 79 0.09 -27.18 -16.15
N ALA A 80 -0.19 -27.83 -17.28
CA ALA A 80 -0.69 -27.15 -18.47
C ALA A 80 -2.04 -26.46 -18.23
N GLU A 81 -2.96 -27.11 -17.50
CA GLU A 81 -4.25 -26.54 -17.13
C GLU A 81 -4.10 -25.32 -16.20
N ARG A 82 -3.27 -25.43 -15.15
CA ARG A 82 -3.01 -24.32 -14.23
C ARG A 82 -2.29 -23.17 -14.93
N GLN A 83 -1.41 -23.46 -15.88
CA GLN A 83 -0.74 -22.43 -16.67
C GLN A 83 -1.77 -21.64 -17.49
N LYS A 84 -2.70 -22.32 -18.15
CA LYS A 84 -3.81 -21.65 -18.87
C LYS A 84 -4.63 -20.73 -17.96
N LEU A 85 -4.99 -21.20 -16.76
CA LEU A 85 -5.74 -20.39 -15.79
C LEU A 85 -4.94 -19.17 -15.32
N LYS A 86 -3.65 -19.33 -15.03
CA LYS A 86 -2.77 -18.22 -14.66
C LYS A 86 -2.64 -17.20 -15.78
N ASP A 87 -2.44 -17.66 -17.01
CA ASP A 87 -2.29 -16.79 -18.18
C ASP A 87 -3.57 -15.97 -18.43
N GLN A 88 -4.76 -16.57 -18.23
CA GLN A 88 -6.04 -15.86 -18.30
C GLN A 88 -6.18 -14.78 -17.22
N MET A 89 -5.79 -15.07 -15.99
CA MET A 89 -5.83 -14.10 -14.89
C MET A 89 -4.88 -12.92 -15.15
N ILE A 90 -3.66 -13.21 -15.58
CA ILE A 90 -2.65 -12.20 -15.94
C ILE A 90 -3.14 -11.35 -17.13
N ALA A 91 -3.80 -11.95 -18.12
CA ALA A 91 -4.37 -11.21 -19.24
C ALA A 91 -5.44 -10.22 -18.78
N ARG A 92 -6.36 -10.66 -17.90
CA ARG A 92 -7.39 -9.78 -17.32
C ARG A 92 -6.81 -8.64 -16.50
N GLU A 93 -5.81 -8.93 -15.67
CA GLU A 93 -5.14 -7.94 -14.86
C GLU A 93 -4.45 -6.88 -15.74
N LYS A 94 -3.71 -7.33 -16.76
CA LYS A 94 -3.11 -6.43 -17.76
C LYS A 94 -4.17 -5.56 -18.43
N GLU A 95 -5.29 -6.13 -18.89
CA GLU A 95 -6.38 -5.36 -19.52
C GLU A 95 -6.96 -4.30 -18.58
N ALA A 96 -7.15 -4.64 -17.29
CA ALA A 96 -7.63 -3.70 -16.28
C ALA A 96 -6.65 -2.54 -16.09
N TYR A 97 -5.33 -2.81 -15.99
CA TYR A 97 -4.31 -1.77 -15.91
C TYR A 97 -4.24 -0.91 -17.17
N LYS A 98 -4.35 -1.51 -18.37
CA LYS A 98 -4.41 -0.76 -19.63
C LYS A 98 -5.65 0.14 -19.69
N ALA A 99 -6.80 -0.34 -19.21
CA ALA A 99 -8.03 0.44 -19.15
C ALA A 99 -7.90 1.62 -18.18
N PHE A 100 -7.31 1.39 -17.00
CA PHE A 100 -7.00 2.45 -16.05
C PHE A 100 -6.03 3.48 -16.63
N GLY A 101 -4.94 3.03 -17.27
CA GLY A 101 -3.98 3.89 -17.96
C GLY A 101 -4.65 4.80 -18.99
N ARG A 102 -5.52 4.25 -19.83
CA ARG A 102 -6.29 5.02 -20.81
C ARG A 102 -7.25 6.02 -20.14
N ALA A 103 -7.90 5.63 -19.05
CA ALA A 103 -8.81 6.51 -18.31
C ALA A 103 -8.10 7.71 -17.68
N VAL A 104 -6.85 7.56 -17.23
CA VAL A 104 -6.01 8.65 -16.71
C VAL A 104 -5.27 9.44 -17.80
N GLY A 105 -5.56 9.17 -19.09
CA GLY A 105 -5.01 9.89 -20.22
C GLY A 105 -3.60 9.44 -20.66
N MET A 106 -3.15 8.24 -20.23
CA MET A 106 -1.88 7.66 -20.66
C MET A 106 -2.03 6.94 -22.02
N ASP A 107 -1.08 7.16 -22.94
CA ASP A 107 -1.00 6.42 -24.21
C ASP A 107 -0.36 5.04 -24.00
N VAL A 108 -1.18 4.10 -23.57
CA VAL A 108 -0.79 2.73 -23.26
C VAL A 108 -0.29 1.98 -24.50
N ASP A 109 -0.86 2.25 -25.68
CA ASP A 109 -0.51 1.57 -26.93
C ASP A 109 0.91 1.93 -27.39
N ARG A 110 1.32 3.20 -27.19
CA ARG A 110 2.69 3.61 -27.44
C ARG A 110 3.68 2.94 -26.50
N ILE A 111 3.37 2.89 -25.21
CA ILE A 111 4.23 2.26 -24.18
C ILE A 111 4.42 0.77 -24.48
N GLU A 112 3.39 0.08 -24.95
CA GLU A 112 3.49 -1.33 -25.33
C GLU A 112 4.39 -1.56 -26.54
N ARG A 113 4.26 -0.75 -27.58
CA ARG A 113 5.13 -0.83 -28.76
C ARG A 113 6.61 -0.59 -28.40
N GLU A 114 6.88 0.40 -27.56
CA GLU A 114 8.22 0.70 -27.08
C GLU A 114 8.76 -0.47 -26.23
N ALA A 115 7.94 -1.02 -25.32
CA ALA A 115 8.32 -2.17 -24.49
C ALA A 115 8.57 -3.45 -25.30
N GLU A 116 7.80 -3.70 -26.36
CA GLU A 116 8.01 -4.83 -27.28
C GLU A 116 9.30 -4.68 -28.07
N ALA A 117 9.58 -3.48 -28.58
CA ALA A 117 10.83 -3.18 -29.28
C ALA A 117 12.05 -3.36 -28.36
N GLU A 118 11.97 -2.92 -27.11
CA GLU A 118 13.04 -3.11 -26.11
C GLU A 118 13.24 -4.59 -25.76
N ARG A 119 12.17 -5.36 -25.58
CA ARG A 119 12.24 -6.81 -25.33
C ARG A 119 12.86 -7.54 -26.51
N ALA A 120 12.50 -7.19 -27.74
CA ALA A 120 13.11 -7.75 -28.95
C ALA A 120 14.62 -7.43 -29.02
N ALA A 121 14.99 -6.18 -28.72
CA ALA A 121 16.39 -5.75 -28.68
C ALA A 121 17.19 -6.41 -27.54
N GLN A 122 16.57 -6.70 -26.39
CA GLN A 122 17.20 -7.45 -25.30
C GLN A 122 17.38 -8.93 -25.66
N LYS A 123 16.38 -9.57 -26.27
CA LYS A 123 16.46 -10.97 -26.70
C LYS A 123 17.58 -11.19 -27.73
N ASN A 124 17.75 -10.25 -28.66
CA ASN A 124 18.84 -10.26 -29.63
C ASN A 124 20.22 -10.04 -28.97
N ARG A 125 20.31 -9.24 -27.90
CA ARG A 125 21.55 -9.05 -27.13
C ARG A 125 21.91 -10.24 -26.23
N GLN A 126 20.92 -10.97 -25.74
CA GLN A 126 21.11 -12.12 -24.84
C GLN A 126 21.35 -13.45 -25.54
N THR A 127 21.24 -13.51 -26.88
CA THR A 127 21.60 -14.71 -27.66
C THR A 127 23.06 -14.55 -28.11
N PRO A 128 24.06 -15.19 -27.48
CA PRO A 128 25.43 -15.17 -27.98
C PRO A 128 25.45 -15.92 -29.33
N PRO A 129 26.28 -15.52 -30.30
CA PRO A 129 26.40 -16.26 -31.55
C PRO A 129 26.82 -17.71 -31.24
N ALA A 130 26.02 -18.67 -31.71
CA ALA A 130 26.39 -20.07 -31.76
C ALA A 130 27.58 -20.22 -32.73
N GLY A 131 28.79 -19.99 -32.23
CA GLY A 131 29.99 -19.90 -33.05
C GLY A 131 31.17 -19.23 -32.35
N ALA A 132 31.51 -19.67 -31.15
CA ALA A 132 32.84 -19.44 -30.58
C ALA A 132 33.38 -20.78 -30.09
N THR A 133 33.79 -21.59 -31.06
CA THR A 133 34.68 -22.73 -30.88
C THR A 133 35.99 -22.26 -30.26
N LYS A 134 36.41 -22.92 -29.18
CA LYS A 134 37.80 -23.21 -28.87
C LYS A 134 37.90 -24.49 -28.06
#